data_AF-A0A7L3B1U6-F1
#
_entry.id   AF-A0A7L3B1U6-F1
#
_cell.length_a   1.000
_cell.length_b   1.000
_cell.length_c   1.000
_cell.angle_alpha   90.00
_cell.angle_beta   90.00
_cell.angle_gamma   90.00
#
_symmetry.space_group_name_H-M   'P 1'
#
loop_
_entity.id
_entity.type
_entity.pdbx_description
1 polymer ?
#
loop_
_entity_poly.entity_id
_entity_poly.type
_entity_poly.pdbx_seq_one_letter_code
_entity_poly.pdbx_strand_id
1 'polypeptide(L)'
;VISTNPDVLLALGKEELQKVRNYLQMVLSTVQEQNQKLDKDLKREEQWHKEQEHIVNTLARIEEKRKTPAEQLPKPREFYYLNKEVLKVKAYKEELLIALREFLEEHYPLPERSGSDRKMAVRFFFITIKFVILTLFILQILINKLMITPHEPYVTINDSFWPPYIELLLRYGIALRHPEDPNRIRLEAFHM
;
A
#
# COMPACT_ATOMS: atom_id res chain seq x y z
N VAL A 1 55.68 -8.59 -51.95
CA VAL A 1 56.53 -8.08 -53.05
C VAL A 1 56.14 -6.63 -53.28
N ILE A 2 56.99 -5.67 -52.93
CA ILE A 2 56.72 -4.25 -53.16
C ILE A 2 57.01 -3.98 -54.63
N SER A 3 56.04 -3.44 -55.37
CA SER A 3 56.22 -3.11 -56.79
C SER A 3 57.31 -2.06 -56.93
N THR A 4 58.34 -2.33 -57.74
CA THR A 4 59.44 -1.40 -58.04
C THR A 4 59.08 -0.37 -59.11
N ASN A 5 57.83 -0.39 -59.61
CA ASN A 5 57.35 0.54 -60.62
C ASN A 5 57.00 1.90 -59.97
N PRO A 6 57.67 3.01 -60.35
CA PRO A 6 57.49 4.33 -59.74
C PRO A 6 56.06 4.87 -59.85
N ASP A 7 55.36 4.58 -60.95
CA ASP A 7 53.98 5.04 -61.16
C ASP A 7 53.00 4.34 -60.22
N VAL A 8 53.25 3.05 -59.94
CA VAL A 8 52.43 2.25 -59.02
C VAL A 8 52.64 2.71 -57.57
N LEU A 9 53.88 3.02 -57.18
CA LEU A 9 54.18 3.55 -55.84
C LEU A 9 53.59 4.95 -55.62
N LEU A 10 53.64 5.82 -56.63
CA LEU A 10 53.01 7.15 -56.57
C LEU A 10 51.49 7.06 -56.45
N ALA A 11 50.85 6.15 -57.19
CA ALA A 11 49.40 5.93 -57.09
C ALA A 11 49.01 5.41 -55.70
N LEU A 12 49.74 4.42 -55.17
CA LEU A 12 49.51 3.86 -53.85
C LEU A 12 49.70 4.92 -52.73
N GLY A 13 50.76 5.73 -52.82
CA GLY A 13 51.00 6.81 -51.86
C GLY A 13 49.89 7.88 -51.86
N LYS A 14 49.37 8.23 -53.04
CA LYS A 14 48.21 9.15 -53.15
C LYS A 14 46.96 8.53 -52.54
N GLU A 15 46.73 7.24 -52.77
CA GLU A 15 45.56 6.53 -52.21
C GLU A 15 45.61 6.48 -50.68
N GLU A 16 46.77 6.14 -50.09
CA GLU A 16 46.93 6.08 -48.64
C GLU A 16 46.80 7.47 -47.99
N LEU A 17 47.40 8.51 -48.59
CA LEU A 17 47.19 9.90 -48.15
C LEU A 17 45.71 10.30 -48.21
N GLN A 18 45.00 9.85 -49.25
CA GLN A 18 43.59 10.13 -49.42
C GLN A 18 42.72 9.42 -48.37
N LYS A 19 43.03 8.17 -48.02
CA LYS A 19 42.38 7.43 -46.93
C LYS A 19 42.60 8.11 -45.58
N VAL A 20 43.85 8.48 -45.27
CA VAL A 20 44.19 9.18 -44.02
C VAL A 20 43.47 10.52 -43.94
N ARG A 21 43.44 11.29 -45.03
CA ARG A 21 42.67 12.55 -45.10
C ARG A 21 41.20 12.34 -44.77
N ASN A 22 40.57 11.34 -45.39
CA ASN A 22 39.15 11.05 -45.16
C ASN A 22 38.88 10.61 -43.72
N TYR A 23 39.76 9.78 -43.14
CA TYR A 23 39.65 9.34 -41.75
C TYR A 23 39.79 10.51 -40.77
N LEU A 24 40.81 11.37 -40.97
CA LEU A 24 41.00 12.56 -40.14
C LEU A 24 39.80 13.51 -40.21
N GLN A 25 39.21 13.69 -41.40
CA GLN A 25 38.01 14.51 -41.57
C GLN A 25 36.80 13.92 -40.81
N MET A 26 36.63 12.59 -40.84
CA MET A 26 35.57 11.92 -40.10
C MET A 26 35.76 12.06 -38.58
N VAL A 27 36.97 11.84 -38.09
CA VAL A 27 37.32 11.99 -36.67
C VAL A 27 37.09 13.44 -36.22
N LEU A 28 37.54 14.42 -37.02
CA LEU A 28 37.37 15.83 -36.71
C LEU A 28 35.89 16.21 -36.62
N SER A 29 35.05 15.71 -37.54
CA SER A 29 33.59 15.93 -37.51
C SER A 29 32.96 15.31 -36.26
N THR A 30 33.36 14.09 -35.91
CA THR A 30 32.87 13.39 -34.72
C THR A 30 33.24 14.13 -33.44
N VAL A 31 34.48 14.60 -33.32
CA VAL A 31 34.95 15.37 -32.16
C VAL A 31 34.22 16.70 -32.05
N GLN A 32 33.95 17.38 -33.18
CA GLN A 32 33.18 18.62 -33.18
C GLN A 32 31.74 18.41 -32.70
N GLU A 33 31.07 17.35 -33.17
CA GLU A 33 29.72 17.01 -32.71
C GLU A 33 29.69 16.65 -31.22
N GLN A 34 30.67 15.89 -30.75
CA GLN A 34 30.82 15.57 -29.33
C GLN A 34 31.03 16.82 -28.47
N ASN A 35 31.89 17.75 -28.92
CA ASN A 35 32.11 19.01 -28.22
C ASN A 35 30.83 19.86 -28.16
N GLN A 36 30.06 19.95 -29.26
CA GLN A 36 28.78 20.66 -29.26
C GLN A 36 27.75 20.02 -28.33
N LYS A 37 27.74 18.68 -28.24
CA LYS A 37 26.87 17.95 -27.31
C LYS A 37 27.26 18.25 -25.86
N LEU A 38 28.56 18.16 -25.54
CA LEU A 38 29.08 18.46 -24.21
C LEU A 38 28.75 19.89 -23.76
N ASP A 39 28.85 20.88 -24.65
CA ASP A 39 28.49 22.27 -24.33
C ASP A 39 26.99 22.41 -23.98
N LYS A 40 26.11 21.69 -24.71
CA LYS A 40 24.66 21.67 -24.41
C LYS A 40 24.37 20.97 -23.09
N ASP A 41 25.01 19.84 -22.84
CA ASP A 41 24.83 19.08 -21.60
C ASP A 41 25.35 19.88 -20.40
N LEU A 42 26.49 20.56 -20.53
CA LEU A 42 27.04 21.44 -19.50
C LEU A 42 26.06 22.56 -19.13
N LYS A 43 25.50 23.27 -20.12
CA LYS A 43 24.50 24.33 -19.88
C LYS A 43 23.25 23.82 -19.18
N ARG A 44 22.82 22.58 -19.49
CA ARG A 44 21.68 21.95 -18.82
C ARG A 44 22.02 21.65 -17.35
N GLU A 45 23.19 21.08 -17.08
CA GLU A 45 23.63 20.76 -15.72
C GLU A 45 23.81 22.02 -14.86
N GLU A 46 24.37 23.10 -15.43
CA GLU A 46 24.48 24.38 -14.74
C GLU A 46 23.11 24.96 -14.35
N GLN A 47 22.13 24.85 -15.25
CA GLN A 47 20.76 25.29 -14.96
C GLN A 47 20.11 24.42 -13.88
N TRP A 48 20.25 23.10 -13.98
CA TRP A 48 19.76 22.15 -12.98
C TRP A 48 20.36 22.42 -11.60
N HIS A 49 21.67 22.71 -11.54
CA HIS A 49 22.35 23.02 -10.29
C HIS A 49 21.78 24.28 -9.61
N LYS A 50 21.53 25.35 -10.38
CA LYS A 50 20.89 26.58 -9.87
C LYS A 50 19.49 26.33 -9.31
N GLU A 51 18.72 25.47 -9.98
CA GLU A 51 17.39 25.07 -9.51
C GLU A 51 17.46 24.29 -8.20
N GLN A 52 18.40 23.34 -8.08
CA GLN A 52 18.64 22.60 -6.84
C GLN A 52 19.07 23.54 -5.70
N GLU A 53 19.98 24.48 -5.95
CA GLU A 53 20.40 25.46 -4.97
C GLU A 53 19.22 26.34 -4.50
N HIS A 54 18.37 26.78 -5.43
CA HIS A 54 17.16 27.51 -5.09
C HIS A 54 16.21 26.66 -4.21
N ILE A 55 15.98 25.39 -4.54
CA ILE A 55 15.17 24.48 -3.73
C ILE A 55 15.75 24.35 -2.32
N VAL A 56 17.04 24.06 -2.20
CA VAL A 56 17.71 23.93 -0.89
C VAL A 56 17.58 25.20 -0.07
N ASN A 57 17.78 26.37 -0.67
CA ASN A 57 17.64 27.65 0.00
C ASN A 57 16.19 27.92 0.46
N THR A 58 15.19 27.58 -0.37
CA THR A 58 13.78 27.71 0.04
C THR A 58 13.42 26.76 1.18
N LEU A 59 13.94 25.52 1.17
CA LEU A 59 13.73 24.55 2.24
C LEU A 59 14.40 24.99 3.53
N ALA A 60 15.66 25.45 3.47
CA ALA A 60 16.37 26.00 4.62
C ALA A 60 15.60 27.18 5.23
N ARG A 61 15.06 28.09 4.40
CA ARG A 61 14.22 29.20 4.88
C ARG A 61 12.93 28.71 5.55
N ILE A 62 12.30 27.64 5.04
CA ILE A 62 11.13 27.02 5.68
C ILE A 62 11.52 26.37 7.01
N GLU A 63 12.67 25.71 7.07
CA GLU A 63 13.19 25.08 8.27
C GLU A 63 13.50 26.11 9.37
N GLU A 64 14.18 27.21 9.03
CA GLU A 64 14.46 28.30 9.97
C GLU A 64 13.16 28.94 10.49
N LYS A 65 12.16 29.15 9.62
CA LYS A 65 10.80 29.58 10.04
C LYS A 65 10.11 28.59 10.98
N ARG A 66 10.45 27.30 10.91
CA ARG A 66 9.90 26.25 11.78
C ARG A 66 10.67 26.12 13.10
N LYS A 67 11.94 26.55 13.16
CA LYS A 67 12.78 26.52 14.36
C LYS A 67 12.52 27.67 15.33
N THR A 68 11.91 28.77 14.89
CA THR A 68 11.43 29.81 15.80
C THR A 68 10.34 29.26 16.73
N PRO A 69 10.36 29.57 18.04
CA PRO A 69 9.62 28.79 19.04
C PRO A 69 8.10 28.86 18.88
N ALA A 70 7.52 27.67 18.65
CA ALA A 70 6.22 27.21 19.14
C ALA A 70 5.02 28.16 19.03
N GLU A 71 4.36 28.13 17.88
CA GLU A 71 2.90 28.06 17.89
C GLU A 71 2.43 27.11 16.80
N GLN A 72 2.05 25.92 17.26
CA GLN A 72 1.24 24.89 16.58
C GLN A 72 1.22 25.04 15.05
N LEU A 73 2.11 24.29 14.38
CA LEU A 73 2.03 24.09 12.94
C LEU A 73 0.57 23.79 12.58
N PRO A 74 -0.09 24.63 11.75
CA PRO A 74 -1.40 24.29 11.23
C PRO A 74 -1.18 23.04 10.38
N LYS A 75 -1.58 21.88 10.93
CA LYS A 75 -1.66 20.64 10.16
C LYS A 75 -2.39 20.98 8.86
N PRO A 76 -1.84 20.60 7.68
CA PRO A 76 -2.47 20.94 6.40
C PRO A 76 -3.95 20.58 6.46
N ARG A 77 -4.83 21.43 5.95
CA ARG A 77 -6.30 21.30 6.12
C ARG A 77 -6.80 19.88 5.80
N GLU A 78 -6.17 19.24 4.82
CA GLU A 78 -6.35 17.83 4.44
C GLU A 78 -6.18 16.85 5.62
N PHE A 79 -5.19 17.06 6.48
CA PHE A 79 -4.96 16.26 7.67
C PHE A 79 -6.06 16.46 8.73
N TYR A 80 -6.61 17.67 8.86
CA TYR A 80 -7.77 17.90 9.73
C TYR A 80 -9.00 17.15 9.22
N TYR A 81 -9.29 17.24 7.92
CA TYR A 81 -10.39 16.49 7.30
C TYR A 81 -10.20 14.99 7.44
N LEU A 82 -8.99 14.47 7.14
CA LEU A 82 -8.68 13.06 7.29
C LEU A 82 -8.86 12.59 8.74
N ASN A 83 -8.38 13.37 9.70
CA ASN A 83 -8.52 13.03 11.12
C ASN A 83 -10.00 13.06 11.57
N LYS A 84 -10.80 13.99 11.04
CA LYS A 84 -12.24 14.04 11.28
C LYS A 84 -12.95 12.79 10.72
N GLU A 85 -12.62 12.37 9.50
CA GLU A 85 -13.16 11.16 8.90
C GLU A 85 -12.76 9.90 9.68
N VAL A 86 -11.50 9.81 10.11
CA VAL A 86 -11.03 8.71 10.97
C VAL A 86 -11.81 8.65 12.29
N LEU A 87 -12.12 9.81 12.90
CA LEU A 87 -12.93 9.86 14.12
C LEU A 87 -14.37 9.41 13.88
N LYS A 88 -14.99 9.79 12.75
CA LYS A 88 -16.32 9.31 12.38
C LYS A 88 -16.37 7.79 12.20
N VAL A 89 -15.39 7.22 11.50
CA VAL A 89 -15.29 5.77 11.28
C VAL A 89 -15.13 5.02 12.60
N LYS A 90 -14.37 5.58 13.55
CA LYS A 90 -14.23 5.00 14.89
C LYS A 90 -15.55 5.04 15.68
N ALA A 91 -16.24 6.17 15.68
CA ALA A 91 -17.53 6.29 16.36
C ALA A 91 -18.57 5.29 15.79
N TYR A 92 -18.66 5.20 14.46
CA TYR A 92 -19.56 4.25 13.80
C TYR A 92 -19.25 2.78 14.16
N LYS A 93 -17.97 2.43 14.28
CA LYS A 93 -17.56 1.09 14.75
C LYS A 93 -18.07 0.81 16.16
N GLU A 94 -17.94 1.77 17.07
CA GLU A 94 -18.38 1.61 18.45
C GLU A 94 -19.91 1.47 18.54
N GLU A 95 -20.65 2.31 17.80
CA GLU A 95 -22.12 2.22 17.69
C GLU A 95 -22.55 0.84 17.18
N LEU A 96 -21.90 0.31 16.15
CA LEU A 96 -22.20 -1.00 15.59
C LEU A 96 -21.97 -2.13 16.60
N LEU A 97 -20.91 -2.05 17.40
CA LEU A 97 -20.62 -3.04 18.45
C LEU A 97 -21.61 -2.96 19.62
N ILE A 98 -22.10 -1.77 19.93
CA ILE A 98 -23.16 -1.58 20.94
C ILE A 98 -24.48 -2.16 20.42
N ALA A 99 -24.90 -1.80 19.21
CA ALA A 99 -26.11 -2.33 18.61
C ALA A 99 -26.09 -3.86 18.47
N LEU A 100 -24.93 -4.44 18.12
CA LEU A 100 -24.75 -5.89 18.07
C LEU A 100 -24.94 -6.53 19.46
N ARG A 101 -24.44 -5.90 20.52
CA ARG A 101 -24.64 -6.37 21.90
C ARG A 101 -26.13 -6.34 22.26
N GLU A 102 -26.80 -5.22 22.03
CA GLU A 102 -28.22 -5.04 22.35
C GLU A 102 -29.11 -6.04 21.61
N PHE A 103 -28.89 -6.21 20.30
CA PHE A 103 -29.60 -7.19 19.47
C PHE A 103 -29.51 -8.61 20.03
N LEU A 104 -28.34 -8.99 20.55
CA LEU A 104 -28.15 -10.32 21.11
C LEU A 104 -28.81 -10.49 22.47
N GLU A 105 -28.81 -9.45 23.31
CA GLU A 105 -29.54 -9.46 24.58
C GLU A 105 -31.05 -9.61 24.35
N GLU A 106 -31.59 -8.99 23.30
CA GLU A 106 -33.02 -9.04 22.96
C GLU A 106 -33.46 -10.35 22.29
N HIS A 107 -32.70 -10.85 21.30
CA HIS A 107 -33.12 -12.00 20.49
C HIS A 107 -32.54 -13.34 20.93
N TYR A 108 -31.47 -13.33 21.73
CA TYR A 108 -30.90 -14.52 22.35
C TYR A 108 -30.90 -14.37 23.89
N PRO A 109 -32.05 -14.02 24.50
CA PRO A 109 -32.14 -13.85 25.93
C PRO A 109 -31.86 -15.19 26.60
N LEU A 110 -31.24 -15.11 27.77
CA LEU A 110 -30.97 -16.28 28.56
C LEU A 110 -32.30 -16.95 28.95
N PRO A 111 -32.42 -18.29 28.87
CA PRO A 111 -33.65 -18.97 29.28
C PRO A 111 -34.03 -18.56 30.70
N GLU A 112 -35.20 -17.94 30.85
CA GLU A 112 -35.69 -17.49 32.15
C GLU A 112 -35.99 -18.72 33.02
N ARG A 113 -35.52 -18.68 34.26
CA ARG A 113 -35.50 -19.79 35.21
C ARG A 113 -36.92 -20.16 35.65
N SER A 114 -37.63 -20.93 34.84
CA SER A 114 -38.93 -21.51 35.20
C SER A 114 -38.86 -23.05 35.22
N GLY A 115 -39.22 -23.65 36.34
CA GLY A 115 -39.71 -25.04 36.45
C GLY A 115 -38.73 -26.22 36.24
N SER A 116 -38.34 -26.84 37.35
CA SER A 116 -38.11 -28.29 37.52
C SER A 116 -37.23 -29.09 36.53
N ASP A 117 -36.02 -28.64 36.20
CA ASP A 117 -34.87 -29.57 36.09
C ASP A 117 -33.54 -28.82 36.17
N ARG A 118 -33.03 -28.65 37.41
CA ARG A 118 -31.89 -27.77 37.71
C ARG A 118 -30.61 -28.14 36.95
N LYS A 119 -30.47 -29.38 36.47
CA LYS A 119 -29.28 -29.83 35.72
C LYS A 119 -29.38 -29.56 34.22
N MET A 120 -30.57 -29.65 33.63
CA MET A 120 -30.78 -29.47 32.19
C MET A 120 -30.83 -27.99 31.82
N ALA A 121 -31.57 -27.17 32.59
CA ALA A 121 -31.66 -25.73 32.37
C ALA A 121 -30.30 -25.02 32.53
N VAL A 122 -29.51 -25.41 33.54
CA VAL A 122 -28.16 -24.87 33.75
C VAL A 122 -27.22 -25.26 32.61
N ARG A 123 -27.31 -26.50 32.11
CA ARG A 123 -26.51 -26.97 30.97
C ARG A 123 -26.86 -26.22 29.68
N PHE A 124 -28.14 -26.04 29.38
CA PHE A 124 -28.59 -25.23 28.24
C PHE A 124 -28.18 -23.77 28.37
N PHE A 125 -28.33 -23.17 29.55
CA PHE A 125 -27.89 -21.80 29.83
C PHE A 125 -26.39 -21.61 29.59
N PHE A 126 -25.54 -22.51 30.09
CA PHE A 126 -24.10 -22.47 29.82
C PHE A 126 -23.76 -22.69 28.34
N ILE A 127 -24.51 -23.56 27.64
CA ILE A 127 -24.33 -23.80 26.20
C ILE A 127 -24.72 -22.55 25.40
N THR A 128 -25.87 -21.93 25.68
CA THR A 128 -26.36 -20.72 24.99
C THR A 128 -25.45 -19.51 25.26
N ILE A 129 -24.99 -19.31 26.50
CA ILE A 129 -24.00 -18.26 26.81
C ILE A 129 -22.71 -18.49 26.04
N LYS A 130 -22.19 -19.71 26.07
CA LYS A 130 -20.95 -20.04 25.37
C LYS A 130 -21.10 -19.89 23.86
N PHE A 131 -22.28 -20.20 23.32
CA PHE A 131 -22.67 -20.01 21.92
C PHE A 131 -22.65 -18.54 21.53
N VAL A 132 -23.34 -17.68 22.28
CA VAL A 132 -23.43 -16.24 22.00
C VAL A 132 -22.06 -15.56 22.16
N ILE A 133 -21.31 -15.89 23.22
CA ILE A 133 -19.98 -15.30 23.44
C ILE A 133 -18.99 -15.71 22.35
N LEU A 134 -19.00 -16.99 21.92
CA LEU A 134 -18.04 -17.47 20.94
C LEU A 134 -18.37 -17.00 19.52
N THR A 135 -19.66 -16.93 19.15
CA THR A 135 -20.08 -16.32 17.88
C THR A 135 -19.74 -14.84 17.82
N LEU A 136 -20.00 -14.10 18.90
CA LEU A 136 -19.59 -12.71 19.06
C LEU A 136 -18.08 -12.53 18.89
N PHE A 137 -17.29 -13.39 19.51
CA PHE A 137 -15.84 -13.32 19.43
C PHE A 137 -15.34 -13.44 17.97
N ILE A 138 -15.90 -14.37 17.21
CA ILE A 138 -15.55 -14.58 15.80
C ILE A 138 -15.98 -13.37 14.95
N LEU A 139 -17.20 -12.89 15.13
CA LEU A 139 -17.72 -11.74 14.39
C LEU A 139 -16.96 -10.46 14.72
N GLN A 140 -16.61 -10.25 15.99
CA GLN A 140 -15.77 -9.15 16.46
C GLN A 140 -14.39 -9.17 15.80
N ILE A 141 -13.77 -10.35 15.67
CA ILE A 141 -12.48 -10.51 14.98
C ILE A 141 -12.61 -10.15 13.50
N LEU A 142 -13.66 -10.62 12.83
CA LEU A 142 -13.91 -10.33 11.42
C LEU A 142 -14.14 -8.83 11.17
N ILE A 143 -14.97 -8.18 11.99
CA ILE A 143 -15.22 -6.72 11.94
C ILE A 143 -13.92 -5.96 12.20
N ASN A 144 -13.15 -6.36 13.22
CA ASN A 144 -11.86 -5.72 13.52
C ASN A 144 -10.87 -5.87 12.35
N LYS A 145 -10.80 -7.04 11.74
CA LYS A 145 -9.91 -7.30 10.59
C LYS A 145 -10.29 -6.43 9.40
N LEU A 146 -11.58 -6.31 9.10
CA LEU A 146 -12.08 -5.45 8.03
C LEU A 146 -11.75 -3.96 8.28
N MET A 147 -11.92 -3.49 9.51
CA MET A 147 -11.70 -2.08 9.86
C MET A 147 -10.22 -1.70 9.97
N ILE A 148 -9.33 -2.64 10.31
CA ILE A 148 -7.89 -2.38 10.47
C ILE A 148 -7.13 -2.63 9.15
N THR A 149 -7.46 -3.70 8.43
CA THR A 149 -6.82 -4.07 7.16
C THR A 149 -7.88 -4.34 6.08
N PRO A 150 -8.52 -3.30 5.52
CA PRO A 150 -9.57 -3.48 4.51
C PRO A 150 -9.05 -4.12 3.22
N HIS A 151 -7.77 -3.92 2.89
CA HIS A 151 -7.12 -4.51 1.72
C HIS A 151 -6.85 -6.01 1.88
N GLU A 152 -6.84 -6.54 3.11
CA GLU A 152 -6.69 -7.97 3.39
C GLU A 152 -7.69 -8.39 4.49
N PRO A 153 -8.98 -8.55 4.14
CA PRO A 153 -10.05 -8.77 5.11
C PRO A 153 -10.16 -10.22 5.59
N TYR A 154 -9.24 -11.10 5.17
CA TYR A 154 -9.29 -12.52 5.48
C TYR A 154 -8.63 -12.84 6.82
N VAL A 155 -9.30 -13.69 7.59
CA VAL A 155 -8.86 -14.26 8.86
C VAL A 155 -8.66 -15.75 8.68
N THR A 156 -7.53 -16.27 9.16
CA THR A 156 -7.25 -17.71 9.16
C THR A 156 -8.00 -18.40 10.29
N ILE A 157 -8.73 -19.47 9.95
CA ILE A 157 -9.39 -20.36 10.90
C ILE A 157 -8.29 -21.14 11.63
N ASN A 158 -8.14 -20.86 12.93
CA ASN A 158 -7.31 -21.62 13.86
C ASN A 158 -8.17 -22.51 14.79
N ASP A 159 -7.52 -23.33 15.63
CA ASP A 159 -8.19 -24.24 16.55
C ASP A 159 -9.05 -23.54 17.63
N SER A 160 -8.95 -22.21 17.75
CA SER A 160 -9.80 -21.42 18.65
C SER A 160 -11.18 -21.15 18.06
N PHE A 161 -11.36 -21.30 16.74
CA PHE A 161 -12.65 -21.18 16.09
C PHE A 161 -13.37 -22.52 16.14
N TRP A 162 -14.58 -22.54 16.69
CA TRP A 162 -15.40 -23.74 16.69
C TRP A 162 -16.07 -23.92 15.31
N PRO A 163 -15.85 -25.05 14.62
CA PRO A 163 -16.37 -25.27 13.26
C PRO A 163 -17.87 -25.05 13.09
N PRO A 164 -18.77 -25.44 14.01
CA PRO A 164 -20.20 -25.21 13.86
C PRO A 164 -20.59 -23.73 13.71
N TYR A 165 -19.86 -22.82 14.35
CA TYR A 165 -20.13 -21.37 14.26
C TYR A 165 -19.63 -20.77 12.97
N ILE A 166 -18.50 -21.28 12.46
CA ILE A 166 -18.00 -20.90 11.15
C ILE A 166 -19.02 -21.31 10.09
N GLU A 167 -19.50 -22.55 10.15
CA GLU A 167 -20.53 -23.04 9.24
C GLU A 167 -21.83 -22.24 9.34
N LEU A 168 -22.21 -21.80 10.55
CA LEU A 168 -23.37 -20.93 10.74
C LEU A 168 -23.21 -19.60 9.99
N LEU A 169 -22.08 -18.92 10.18
CA LEU A 169 -21.77 -17.64 9.53
C LEU A 169 -21.70 -17.79 8.00
N LEU A 170 -21.14 -18.89 7.51
CA LEU A 170 -21.06 -19.19 6.08
C LEU A 170 -22.45 -19.49 5.50
N ARG A 171 -23.28 -20.28 6.20
CA ARG A 171 -24.60 -20.69 5.72
C ARG A 171 -25.61 -19.54 5.65
N TYR A 172 -25.50 -18.57 6.55
CA TYR A 172 -26.32 -17.36 6.53
C TYR A 172 -25.72 -16.24 5.65
N GLY A 173 -24.64 -16.51 4.91
CA GLY A 173 -24.01 -15.52 4.03
C GLY A 173 -23.17 -14.45 4.74
N ILE A 174 -23.20 -14.39 6.07
CA ILE A 174 -22.51 -13.36 6.87
C ILE A 174 -20.99 -13.36 6.63
N ALA A 175 -20.41 -14.53 6.38
CA ALA A 175 -19.00 -14.71 6.04
C ALA A 175 -18.83 -15.50 4.74
N LEU A 176 -17.71 -15.28 4.05
CA LEU A 176 -17.32 -15.97 2.82
C LEU A 176 -15.94 -16.63 2.99
N ARG A 177 -15.78 -17.84 2.47
CA ARG A 177 -14.47 -18.51 2.37
C ARG A 177 -13.62 -17.89 1.26
N HIS A 178 -12.30 -17.93 1.41
CA HIS A 178 -11.38 -17.55 0.35
C HIS A 178 -11.50 -18.53 -0.83
N PRO A 179 -11.52 -18.04 -2.08
CA PRO A 179 -11.71 -18.90 -3.26
C PRO A 179 -10.59 -19.94 -3.43
N GLU A 180 -9.37 -19.62 -3.00
CA GLU A 180 -8.20 -20.49 -3.13
C GLU A 180 -7.80 -21.19 -1.83
N ASP A 181 -8.26 -20.70 -0.67
CA ASP A 181 -7.84 -21.23 0.64
C ASP A 181 -9.06 -21.46 1.55
N PRO A 182 -9.49 -22.72 1.73
CA PRO A 182 -10.67 -23.01 2.53
C PRO A 182 -10.50 -22.65 4.01
N ASN A 183 -9.26 -22.49 4.49
CA ASN A 183 -8.99 -22.14 5.89
C ASN A 183 -9.03 -20.64 6.15
N ARG A 184 -9.37 -19.81 5.16
CA ARG A 184 -9.49 -18.36 5.33
C ARG A 184 -10.93 -17.91 5.12
N ILE A 185 -11.43 -17.09 6.04
CA ILE A 185 -12.77 -16.51 5.97
C ILE A 185 -12.71 -14.99 6.07
N ARG A 186 -13.65 -14.30 5.43
CA ARG A 186 -13.84 -12.86 5.56
C ARG A 186 -15.31 -12.54 5.76
N LEU A 187 -15.60 -11.36 6.29
CA LEU A 187 -16.96 -10.85 6.33
C LEU A 187 -17.47 -10.57 4.91
N GLU A 188 -18.75 -10.81 4.65
CA GLU A 188 -19.39 -10.42 3.40
C GLU A 188 -19.39 -8.89 3.23
N ALA A 189 -19.31 -8.47 1.97
CA ALA A 189 -19.28 -7.06 1.58
C ALA A 189 -20.71 -6.50 1.57
N PHE A 190 -21.17 -5.93 2.70
CA PHE A 190 -22.53 -5.37 2.84
C PHE A 190 -22.73 -3.98 2.21
N HIS A 191 -21.88 -3.59 1.26
CA HIS A 191 -21.99 -2.28 0.61
C HIS A 191 -23.18 -2.29 -0.38
N MET A 192 -24.27 -1.60 -0.01
CA MET A 192 -25.27 -1.06 -0.95
C MET A 192 -25.06 0.43 -1.12
#